data_AF-A0A758AKT3-F1
#
_entry.id   AF-A0A758AKT3-F1
#
_cell.length_a   1.000
_cell.length_b   1.000
_cell.length_c   1.000
_cell.angle_alpha   90.00
_cell.angle_beta   90.00
_cell.angle_gamma   90.00
#
_symmetry.space_group_name_H-M   'P 1'
#
loop_
_entity.id
_entity.type
_entity.pdbx_description
1 polymer ?
#
loop_
_entity_poly.entity_id
_entity_poly.type
_entity_poly.pdbx_seq_one_letter_code
_entity_poly.pdbx_strand_id
1 'polypeptide(L)'
;MKSANIFISAIEFTVSLPATVLALRQTCQYGRWGGIDSYPVGSPIPWPSTTPPPGYFLMAGQSFPCGPYPQLAHVYPGCVLPDLRGVFIRGLDNGRGLDPGRGILSYQEDQSNMTPSAGGGLHGHHHGMTYYYPGGQEARPKNVAFNYIVKAG
;
A
#
# COMPACT_ATOMS: atom_id res chain seq x y z
N MET A 1 -46.71 -12.97 49.04
CA MET A 1 -45.36 -12.80 48.45
C MET A 1 -44.63 -14.11 48.63
N LYS A 2 -44.33 -14.80 47.53
CA LYS A 2 -43.69 -16.11 47.52
C LYS A 2 -42.19 -15.94 47.76
N SER A 3 -41.65 -16.67 48.72
CA SER A 3 -40.23 -16.98 48.79
C SER A 3 -40.13 -18.50 48.85
N ALA A 4 -39.33 -19.09 47.97
CA ALA A 4 -39.10 -20.53 47.90
C ALA A 4 -37.61 -20.79 47.94
N ASN A 5 -37.19 -21.60 48.92
CA ASN A 5 -35.89 -22.28 48.97
C ASN A 5 -35.88 -23.45 47.99
N ILE A 6 -34.69 -23.89 47.53
CA ILE A 6 -34.34 -25.32 47.32
C ILE A 6 -32.82 -25.46 47.13
N PHE A 7 -32.29 -26.56 47.66
CA PHE A 7 -30.90 -26.97 47.81
C PHE A 7 -30.51 -28.12 46.84
N ILE A 8 -29.20 -28.19 46.50
CA ILE A 8 -28.34 -29.37 46.18
C ILE A 8 -28.33 -30.01 44.74
N SER A 9 -27.08 -30.24 44.25
CA SER A 9 -26.55 -31.36 43.42
C SER A 9 -25.84 -30.89 42.13
N ALA A 10 -24.74 -31.40 41.57
CA ALA A 10 -23.55 -32.20 41.92
C ALA A 10 -22.69 -32.30 40.62
N ILE A 11 -21.41 -32.70 40.73
CA ILE A 11 -20.55 -33.35 39.71
C ILE A 11 -19.72 -32.45 38.75
N GLU A 12 -18.39 -32.53 38.91
CA GLU A 12 -17.36 -32.15 37.94
C GLU A 12 -17.23 -33.20 36.82
N PHE A 13 -16.86 -32.80 35.61
CA PHE A 13 -16.11 -33.68 34.70
C PHE A 13 -15.24 -32.87 33.73
N THR A 14 -13.92 -32.96 33.92
CA THR A 14 -12.91 -32.54 32.94
C THR A 14 -12.84 -33.58 31.82
N VAL A 15 -12.89 -33.15 30.56
CA VAL A 15 -12.44 -33.99 29.43
C VAL A 15 -11.42 -33.21 28.60
N SER A 16 -10.18 -33.70 28.63
CA SER A 16 -9.09 -33.33 27.73
C SER A 16 -9.30 -34.04 26.40
N LEU A 17 -9.27 -33.32 25.28
CA LEU A 17 -9.20 -33.91 23.94
C LEU A 17 -7.91 -33.48 23.22
N PRO A 18 -7.19 -34.41 22.57
CA PRO A 18 -5.83 -34.19 22.09
C PRO A 18 -5.78 -33.33 20.83
N ALA A 19 -4.77 -32.47 20.76
CA ALA A 19 -4.45 -31.66 19.60
C ALA A 19 -3.85 -32.53 18.48
N THR A 20 -4.67 -32.92 17.50
CA THR A 20 -4.16 -33.44 16.22
C THR A 20 -5.02 -32.94 15.07
N VAL A 21 -4.49 -31.90 14.42
CA VAL A 21 -4.54 -31.59 12.99
C VAL A 21 -5.83 -31.98 12.27
N LEU A 22 -6.78 -31.04 12.22
CA LEU A 22 -7.76 -31.00 11.15
C LEU A 22 -7.65 -29.64 10.47
N ALA A 23 -7.27 -29.67 9.19
CA ALA A 23 -7.14 -28.52 8.32
C ALA A 23 -8.41 -27.66 8.35
N LEU A 24 -8.36 -26.54 9.08
CA LEU A 24 -9.38 -25.52 9.03
C LEU A 24 -9.06 -24.59 7.88
N ARG A 25 -9.87 -24.73 6.83
CA ARG A 25 -10.10 -23.72 5.79
C ARG A 25 -9.96 -22.33 6.38
N GLN A 26 -9.00 -21.53 5.91
CA GLN A 26 -8.99 -20.09 6.19
C GLN A 26 -10.18 -19.44 5.45
N THR A 27 -11.37 -19.60 6.03
CA THR A 27 -12.48 -18.68 5.80
C THR A 27 -12.09 -17.38 6.49
N CYS A 28 -12.16 -16.27 5.75
CA CYS A 28 -11.86 -14.90 6.19
C CYS A 28 -12.00 -14.74 7.71
N GLN A 29 -10.88 -14.65 8.42
CA GLN A 29 -10.86 -14.43 9.86
C GLN A 29 -11.40 -13.02 10.11
N TYR A 30 -12.70 -12.92 10.37
CA TYR A 30 -13.32 -11.73 10.90
C TYR A 30 -12.81 -11.53 12.34
N GLY A 31 -12.14 -10.41 12.61
CA GLY A 31 -12.01 -9.93 14.00
C GLY A 31 -10.75 -10.31 14.79
N ARG A 32 -9.58 -10.50 14.17
CA ARG A 32 -8.32 -10.38 14.92
C ARG A 32 -7.18 -9.80 14.08
N TRP A 33 -7.21 -8.49 13.84
CA TRP A 33 -5.99 -7.71 13.60
C TRP A 33 -5.23 -7.56 14.91
N GLY A 34 -4.80 -8.69 15.48
CA GLY A 34 -3.93 -8.71 16.65
C GLY A 34 -2.50 -8.50 16.18
N GLY A 35 -2.08 -7.24 16.12
CA GLY A 35 -0.71 -6.74 16.05
C GLY A 35 0.32 -7.59 15.30
N ILE A 36 0.49 -7.31 14.01
CA ILE A 36 1.83 -7.32 13.43
C ILE A 36 2.14 -5.89 13.00
N ASP A 37 2.70 -5.12 13.94
CA ASP A 37 3.36 -3.83 13.65
C ASP A 37 4.67 -4.07 12.87
N SER A 38 4.61 -4.80 11.75
CA SER A 38 5.78 -5.18 10.96
C SER A 38 6.12 -4.18 9.86
N TYR A 39 5.26 -3.19 9.60
CA TYR A 39 5.57 -2.10 8.67
C TYR A 39 6.27 -0.97 9.42
N PRO A 40 7.51 -0.62 9.03
CA PRO A 40 8.18 0.55 9.59
C PRO A 40 7.34 1.82 9.38
N VAL A 41 7.32 2.68 10.40
CA VAL A 41 6.70 4.01 10.30
C VAL A 41 7.32 4.75 9.10
N GLY A 42 6.49 5.40 8.30
CA GLY A 42 6.92 6.04 7.06
C GLY A 42 6.91 5.16 5.81
N SER A 43 6.62 3.86 5.91
CA SER A 43 6.55 3.00 4.72
C SER A 43 5.28 3.25 3.91
N PRO A 44 5.37 3.44 2.59
CA PRO A 44 4.20 3.46 1.72
C PRO A 44 3.61 2.05 1.58
N ILE A 45 2.31 1.91 1.85
CA ILE A 45 1.57 0.66 1.83
C ILE A 45 0.43 0.77 0.82
N PRO A 46 0.35 -0.13 -0.18
CA PRO A 46 -0.81 -0.20 -1.06
C PRO A 46 -2.10 -0.50 -0.28
N TRP A 47 -3.13 0.32 -0.50
CA TRP A 47 -4.42 0.24 0.18
C TRP A 47 -5.58 0.23 -0.81
N PRO A 48 -6.52 -0.73 -0.70
CA PRO A 48 -7.58 -0.92 -1.70
C PRO A 48 -8.77 0.06 -1.55
N SER A 49 -8.76 0.94 -0.55
CA SER A 49 -9.87 1.87 -0.26
C SER A 49 -9.41 3.32 -0.33
N THR A 50 -10.34 4.24 -0.58
CA THR A 50 -10.12 5.70 -0.54
C THR A 50 -10.03 6.25 0.87
N THR A 51 -10.52 5.50 1.88
CA THR A 51 -10.45 5.89 3.28
C THR A 51 -9.35 5.10 3.99
N PRO A 52 -8.27 5.76 4.47
CA PRO A 52 -7.25 5.07 5.25
C PRO A 52 -7.82 4.63 6.62
N PRO A 53 -7.33 3.52 7.19
CA PRO A 53 -7.70 3.10 8.53
C PRO A 53 -7.11 4.07 9.58
N PRO A 54 -7.65 4.07 10.82
CA PRO A 54 -7.08 4.87 11.91
C PRO A 54 -5.59 4.59 12.12
N GLY A 55 -4.80 5.63 12.37
CA GLY A 55 -3.33 5.54 12.52
C GLY A 55 -2.55 5.61 11.21
N TYR A 56 -3.22 5.83 10.08
CA TYR A 56 -2.59 5.97 8.76
C TYR A 56 -3.02 7.25 8.07
N PHE A 57 -2.13 7.80 7.25
CA PHE A 57 -2.42 8.90 6.33
C PHE A 57 -2.43 8.41 4.89
N LEU A 58 -3.31 8.97 4.07
CA LEU A 58 -3.18 8.88 2.62
C LEU A 58 -1.93 9.63 2.18
N MET A 59 -1.21 9.17 1.16
CA MET A 59 -0.05 9.89 0.61
C MET A 59 -0.46 10.73 -0.60
N ALA A 60 -1.03 11.91 -0.33
CA ALA A 60 -1.64 12.80 -1.33
C ALA A 60 -1.05 14.22 -1.34
N GLY A 61 0.23 14.36 -0.97
CA GLY A 61 0.92 15.65 -1.01
C GLY A 61 0.67 16.58 0.18
N GLN A 62 -0.11 16.15 1.18
CA GLN A 62 -0.49 17.00 2.30
C GLN A 62 0.56 17.08 3.40
N SER A 63 0.50 18.15 4.19
CA SER A 63 1.26 18.27 5.44
C SER A 63 0.62 17.46 6.58
N PHE A 64 1.42 17.11 7.58
CA PHE A 64 0.99 16.44 8.81
C PHE A 64 1.59 17.11 10.03
N PRO A 65 0.98 16.97 11.23
CA PRO A 65 1.51 17.60 12.43
C PRO A 65 2.75 16.82 12.93
N CYS A 66 3.92 17.45 12.90
CA CYS A 66 5.18 16.80 13.29
C CYS A 66 5.20 16.30 14.74
N GLY A 67 4.65 17.10 15.67
CA GLY A 67 4.76 16.87 17.11
C GLY A 67 4.18 15.52 17.55
N PRO A 68 2.93 15.19 17.16
CA PRO A 68 2.34 13.89 17.44
C PRO A 68 2.98 12.70 16.70
N TYR A 69 3.70 12.95 15.60
CA TYR A 69 4.25 11.92 14.72
C TYR A 69 5.77 12.08 14.50
N PRO A 70 6.59 12.02 15.57
CA PRO A 70 8.03 12.31 15.49
C PRO A 70 8.80 11.29 14.64
N GLN A 71 8.38 10.02 14.65
CA GLN A 71 8.98 8.99 13.81
C GLN A 71 8.68 9.21 12.33
N LEU A 72 7.46 9.63 11.99
CA LEU A 72 7.12 9.99 10.62
C LEU A 72 7.87 11.25 10.16
N ALA A 73 8.01 12.24 11.03
CA ALA A 73 8.78 13.45 10.76
C ALA A 73 10.29 13.18 10.54
N HIS A 74 10.83 12.12 11.15
CA HIS A 74 12.20 11.69 10.89
C HIS A 74 12.37 11.13 9.47
N VAL A 75 11.37 10.40 8.96
CA VAL A 75 11.39 9.83 7.61
C VAL A 75 11.04 10.86 6.54
N TYR A 76 10.12 11.77 6.84
CA TYR A 76 9.69 12.87 5.96
C TYR A 76 9.97 14.23 6.60
N PRO A 77 11.22 14.74 6.49
CA PRO A 77 11.58 16.06 6.99
C PRO A 77 10.70 17.15 6.38
N GLY A 78 10.32 18.14 7.18
CA GLY A 78 9.37 19.20 6.78
C GLY A 78 7.90 18.82 6.95
N CYS A 79 7.62 17.57 7.34
CA CYS A 79 6.28 17.08 7.68
C CYS A 79 5.28 17.20 6.54
N VAL A 80 5.75 16.90 5.34
CA VAL A 80 4.97 16.84 4.10
C VAL A 80 5.16 15.47 3.50
N LEU A 81 4.06 14.82 3.14
CA LEU A 81 4.09 13.54 2.44
C LEU A 81 4.18 13.78 0.93
N PRO A 82 4.85 12.92 0.15
CA PRO A 82 4.78 12.99 -1.29
C PRO A 82 3.35 12.67 -1.78
N ASP A 83 3.00 13.18 -2.95
CA ASP A 83 1.77 12.78 -3.65
C ASP A 83 2.08 11.55 -4.51
N LEU A 84 1.56 10.39 -4.09
CA LEU A 84 1.78 9.12 -4.78
C LEU A 84 0.58 8.69 -5.64
N ARG A 85 -0.40 9.58 -5.85
CA ARG A 85 -1.56 9.28 -6.70
C ARG A 85 -1.14 9.24 -8.17
N GLY A 86 -1.47 8.15 -8.86
CA GLY A 86 -1.19 7.99 -10.29
C GLY A 86 0.28 7.77 -10.65
N VAL A 87 1.16 7.59 -9.67
CA VAL A 87 2.59 7.32 -9.89
C VAL A 87 2.99 5.93 -9.38
N PHE A 88 4.04 5.37 -9.96
CA PHE A 88 4.65 4.13 -9.51
C PHE A 88 5.84 4.42 -8.60
N ILE A 89 6.01 3.63 -7.55
CA ILE A 89 7.23 3.67 -6.73
C ILE A 89 8.31 2.88 -7.46
N ARG A 90 9.51 3.47 -7.56
CA ARG A 90 10.69 2.83 -8.14
C ARG A 90 11.83 2.79 -7.14
N GLY A 91 12.72 1.81 -7.29
CA GLY A 91 13.95 1.73 -6.49
C GLY A 91 14.87 2.90 -6.81
N LEU A 92 15.48 3.48 -5.77
CA LEU A 92 16.55 4.45 -5.93
C LEU A 92 17.80 3.72 -6.44
N ASP A 93 18.46 4.27 -7.46
CA ASP A 93 19.69 3.70 -8.03
C ASP A 93 20.82 3.56 -7.00
N ASN A 94 20.98 4.58 -6.16
CA ASN A 94 21.95 4.62 -5.06
C ASN A 94 23.37 4.18 -5.47
N GLY A 95 23.80 4.58 -6.68
CA GLY A 95 25.14 4.29 -7.20
C GLY A 95 25.29 2.98 -7.96
N ARG A 96 24.19 2.26 -8.25
CA ARG A 96 24.23 1.06 -9.10
C ARG A 96 24.49 1.39 -10.58
N GLY A 97 24.21 2.62 -11.02
CA GLY A 97 24.47 3.12 -12.38
C GLY A 97 23.38 2.83 -13.41
N LEU A 98 22.18 2.41 -12.98
CA LEU A 98 21.02 2.17 -13.84
C LEU A 98 20.10 3.39 -13.98
N ASP A 99 19.97 4.21 -12.94
CA ASP A 99 19.25 5.52 -12.97
C ASP A 99 20.10 6.60 -12.26
N PRO A 100 21.25 6.99 -12.84
CA PRO A 100 22.19 7.91 -12.20
C PRO A 100 21.59 9.31 -12.05
N GLY A 101 21.93 9.99 -10.95
CA GLY A 101 21.51 11.37 -10.68
C GLY A 101 20.10 11.52 -10.08
N ARG A 102 19.38 10.42 -9.84
CA ARG A 102 18.06 10.45 -9.19
C ARG A 102 18.16 10.71 -7.70
N GLY A 103 17.31 11.61 -7.17
CA GLY A 103 17.17 11.86 -5.74
C GLY A 103 16.13 10.93 -5.10
N ILE A 104 16.29 10.60 -3.81
CA ILE A 104 15.24 9.92 -3.05
C ILE A 104 13.99 10.81 -3.02
N LEU A 105 12.80 10.21 -3.20
CA LEU A 105 11.49 10.90 -3.29
C LEU A 105 11.33 11.89 -4.45
N SER A 106 12.26 11.96 -5.41
CA SER A 106 12.10 12.86 -6.57
C SER A 106 11.04 12.33 -7.54
N TYR A 107 10.18 13.22 -8.02
CA TYR A 107 9.23 12.93 -9.11
C TYR A 107 9.95 12.85 -10.46
N GLN A 108 9.42 12.03 -11.35
CA GLN A 108 9.88 11.91 -12.73
C GLN A 108 8.67 11.81 -13.65
N GLU A 109 8.64 12.67 -14.67
CA GLU A 109 7.65 12.62 -15.75
C GLU A 109 7.85 11.40 -16.64
N ASP A 110 6.83 11.08 -17.42
CA ASP A 110 6.92 10.02 -18.43
C ASP A 110 7.98 10.37 -19.48
N GLN A 111 8.84 9.39 -19.79
CA GLN A 111 9.88 9.54 -20.80
C GLN A 111 9.50 8.88 -22.13
N SER A 112 8.29 8.33 -22.21
CA SER A 112 7.72 7.75 -23.43
C SER A 112 7.25 8.89 -24.32
N ASN A 113 8.19 9.59 -24.94
CA ASN A 113 7.96 10.68 -25.89
C ASN A 113 7.34 10.14 -27.21
N MET A 114 6.15 9.56 -27.14
CA MET A 114 5.35 9.20 -28.31
C MET A 114 4.45 10.38 -28.66
N THR A 115 4.97 11.31 -29.45
CA THR A 115 4.17 12.37 -30.07
C THR A 115 3.55 11.85 -31.38
N PRO A 116 2.21 11.88 -31.55
CA PRO A 116 1.58 11.55 -32.82
C PRO A 116 1.96 12.60 -33.88
N SER A 117 2.72 12.22 -34.92
CA SER A 117 2.92 13.09 -36.08
C SER A 117 1.77 12.89 -37.07
N ALA A 118 1.13 13.99 -37.50
CA ALA A 118 0.24 13.99 -38.65
C ALA A 118 1.08 13.61 -39.90
N GLY A 119 1.06 12.33 -40.27
CA GLY A 119 1.94 11.77 -41.30
C GLY A 119 2.58 10.42 -40.93
N GLY A 120 2.30 9.85 -39.75
CA GLY A 120 2.65 8.46 -39.42
C GLY A 120 4.13 8.21 -39.08
N GLY A 121 4.96 9.25 -39.02
CA GLY A 121 6.35 9.14 -38.57
C GLY A 121 6.49 9.40 -37.06
N LEU A 122 6.93 8.40 -36.30
CA LEU A 122 7.32 8.58 -34.90
C LEU A 122 8.67 9.33 -34.85
N HIS A 123 8.76 10.42 -34.09
CA HIS A 123 10.02 11.12 -33.83
C HIS A 123 10.52 10.75 -32.42
N GLY A 124 11.67 10.09 -32.34
CA GLY A 124 12.31 9.66 -31.09
C GLY A 124 13.62 8.91 -31.35
N HIS A 125 14.29 8.43 -30.29
CA HIS A 125 15.60 7.73 -30.36
C HIS A 125 15.62 6.40 -31.14
N HIS A 126 14.54 6.05 -31.82
CA HIS A 126 14.41 4.82 -32.61
C HIS A 126 14.15 5.19 -34.08
N HIS A 127 15.21 5.22 -34.89
CA HIS A 127 15.09 5.41 -36.34
C HIS A 127 14.50 4.13 -36.96
N GLY A 128 13.37 4.24 -37.68
CA GLY A 128 12.92 3.19 -38.62
C GLY A 128 11.95 2.12 -38.11
N MET A 129 11.34 2.26 -36.94
CA MET A 129 10.31 1.32 -36.48
C MET A 129 8.89 1.79 -36.88
N THR A 130 8.30 1.17 -37.91
CA THR A 130 6.86 1.29 -38.20
C THR A 130 6.08 0.41 -37.23
N TYR A 131 5.78 0.92 -36.04
CA TYR A 131 4.78 0.30 -35.16
C TYR A 131 3.58 1.25 -35.03
N TYR A 132 2.59 1.02 -35.89
CA TYR A 132 1.29 1.69 -35.82
C TYR A 132 0.52 1.10 -34.62
N TYR A 133 0.49 1.82 -33.51
CA TYR A 133 -0.54 1.60 -32.49
C TYR A 133 -1.81 2.30 -32.99
N PRO A 134 -2.84 1.59 -33.50
CA PRO A 134 -4.12 2.21 -33.81
C PRO A 134 -4.62 2.89 -32.54
N GLY A 135 -4.92 4.18 -32.66
CA GLY A 135 -5.09 5.10 -31.54
C GLY A 135 -6.01 4.60 -30.43
N GLY A 136 -5.65 4.98 -29.19
CA GLY A 136 -6.46 4.76 -27.99
C GLY A 136 -6.16 3.47 -27.22
N GLN A 137 -5.31 2.59 -27.73
CA GLN A 137 -4.84 1.45 -26.94
C GLN A 137 -3.76 1.90 -25.96
N GLU A 138 -4.06 1.76 -24.68
CA GLU A 138 -3.15 1.99 -23.56
C GLU A 138 -1.82 1.22 -23.79
N ALA A 139 -0.75 1.95 -24.10
CA ALA A 139 0.58 1.37 -24.35
C ALA A 139 1.35 1.02 -23.06
N ARG A 140 0.86 1.49 -21.90
CA ARG A 140 1.38 1.11 -20.59
C ARG A 140 0.89 -0.31 -20.23
N PRO A 141 1.69 -1.12 -19.50
CA PRO A 141 1.20 -2.38 -18.94
C PRO A 141 -0.09 -2.16 -18.14
N LYS A 142 -1.08 -3.05 -18.34
CA LYS A 142 -2.33 -3.03 -17.58
C LYS A 142 -2.01 -3.11 -16.08
N ASN A 143 -2.54 -2.18 -15.30
CA ASN A 143 -2.34 -2.13 -13.85
C ASN A 143 -3.69 -1.92 -13.14
N VAL A 144 -3.70 -2.22 -11.84
CA VAL A 144 -4.84 -1.96 -10.94
C VAL A 144 -4.44 -0.85 -9.98
N ALA A 145 -5.30 0.16 -9.85
CA ALA A 145 -5.02 1.31 -8.99
C ALA A 145 -5.28 0.98 -7.51
N PHE A 146 -4.26 1.22 -6.69
CA PHE A 146 -4.33 1.23 -5.22
C PHE A 146 -3.94 2.63 -4.74
N ASN A 147 -4.45 3.02 -3.57
CA ASN A 147 -3.89 4.17 -2.86
C ASN A 147 -2.59 3.78 -2.17
N TYR A 148 -1.74 4.76 -1.88
CA TYR A 148 -0.67 4.59 -0.91
C TYR A 148 -1.06 5.24 0.40
N ILE A 149 -0.98 4.47 1.49
CA ILE A 149 -1.10 4.98 2.85
C ILE A 149 0.24 4.85 3.57
N VAL A 150 0.44 5.66 4.60
CA VAL A 150 1.62 5.62 5.45
C VAL A 150 1.22 5.49 6.91
N LYS A 151 1.91 4.63 7.65
CA LYS A 151 1.71 4.51 9.11
C LYS A 151 2.20 5.79 9.79
N ALA A 152 1.35 6.41 10.59
CA ALA A 152 1.62 7.71 11.22
C ALA A 152 2.38 7.58 12.55
N GLY A 153 2.08 6.56 13.34
CA GLY A 153 2.64 6.31 14.67
C GLY A 153 1.95 5.12 15.32
#